data_AF-A0AAN8WXS3-F1
#
_entry.id   AF-A0AAN8WXS3-F1
#
_cell.length_a   1.000
_cell.length_b   1.000
_cell.length_c   1.000
_cell.angle_alpha   90.00
_cell.angle_beta   90.00
_cell.angle_gamma   90.00
#
_symmetry.space_group_name_H-M   'P 1'
#
loop_
_entity.id
_entity.type
_entity.pdbx_description
1 polymer ?
#
loop_
_entity_poly.entity_id
_entity_poly.type
_entity_poly.pdbx_seq_one_letter_code
_entity_poly.pdbx_strand_id
1 'polypeptide(L)'
;MMKVVLLFQFPLLRPSGYRLFQRLKRLKHLEKELKLKDKSQKGAYAPSVMLATLSGPIGKTFASKEPDEGLDPFSSKFSSVPKDSQKAYGIKESKEDYVHGKWCYDTPGTVQPDQMINLLTHEELMKVLPRELIQPCTYSMKTGLTLFVGGLARLDLLYSCRAV
;
A
#
# COMPACT_ATOMS: atom_id res chain seq x y z
N MET A 1 -26.40 -8.55 -16.82
CA MET A 1 -25.28 -9.49 -16.76
C MET A 1 -24.54 -9.25 -15.45
N MET A 2 -24.81 -10.06 -14.42
CA MET A 2 -24.19 -9.89 -13.09
C MET A 2 -22.72 -10.28 -13.20
N LYS A 3 -21.81 -9.31 -13.09
CA LYS A 3 -20.38 -9.58 -12.94
C LYS A 3 -20.18 -10.14 -11.54
N VAL A 4 -19.75 -11.40 -11.44
CA VAL A 4 -19.32 -11.99 -10.17
C VAL A 4 -18.09 -11.21 -9.71
N VAL A 5 -18.24 -10.44 -8.64
CA VAL A 5 -17.12 -9.74 -8.04
C VAL A 5 -16.38 -10.72 -7.14
N LEU A 6 -15.16 -11.09 -7.53
CA LEU A 6 -14.24 -11.81 -6.65
C LEU A 6 -13.71 -10.80 -5.62
N LEU A 7 -14.31 -10.76 -4.42
CA LEU A 7 -13.73 -10.01 -3.30
C LEU A 7 -12.60 -10.83 -2.69
N PHE A 8 -11.41 -10.25 -2.58
CA PHE A 8 -10.36 -10.85 -1.74
C PHE A 8 -10.75 -10.67 -0.27
N GLN A 9 -10.64 -11.75 0.49
CA GLN A 9 -11.02 -11.78 1.90
C GLN A 9 -9.77 -11.99 2.75
N PHE A 10 -9.52 -11.05 3.66
CA PHE A 10 -8.38 -11.07 4.57
C PHE A 10 -8.85 -11.25 6.02
N PRO A 11 -8.37 -12.28 6.74
CA PRO A 11 -8.78 -12.52 8.11
C PRO A 11 -8.13 -11.51 9.08
N LEU A 12 -8.94 -10.97 9.97
CA LEU A 12 -8.53 -10.16 11.11
C LEU A 12 -8.75 -10.95 12.40
N LEU A 13 -7.67 -11.29 13.08
CA LEU A 13 -7.74 -11.95 14.38
C LEU A 13 -8.46 -11.07 15.41
N ARG A 14 -9.26 -11.69 16.28
CA ARG A 14 -9.92 -10.99 17.39
C ARG A 14 -8.89 -10.29 18.30
N PRO A 15 -9.07 -9.00 18.63
CA PRO A 15 -8.22 -8.31 19.59
C PRO A 15 -8.58 -8.76 21.02
N SER A 16 -7.92 -9.79 21.53
CA SER A 16 -8.00 -10.17 22.94
C SER A 16 -6.91 -9.47 23.76
N GLY A 17 -7.13 -9.24 25.05
CA GLY A 17 -6.14 -8.56 25.92
C GLY A 17 -4.76 -9.22 25.86
N TYR A 18 -4.71 -10.55 25.90
CA TYR A 18 -3.48 -11.34 25.72
C TYR A 18 -2.82 -11.10 24.35
N ARG A 19 -3.60 -11.15 23.26
CA ARG A 19 -3.08 -10.96 21.91
C ARG A 19 -2.54 -9.53 21.71
N LEU A 20 -3.25 -8.53 22.24
CA LEU A 20 -2.82 -7.13 22.23
C LEU A 20 -1.53 -6.94 23.03
N PHE A 21 -1.43 -7.57 24.20
CA PHE A 21 -0.22 -7.53 25.03
C PHE A 21 1.00 -8.11 24.31
N GLN A 22 0.85 -9.28 23.66
CA GLN A 22 1.94 -9.88 22.87
C GLN A 22 2.35 -9.00 21.69
N ARG A 23 1.36 -8.41 20.98
CA ARG A 23 1.63 -7.46 19.89
C ARG A 23 2.39 -6.25 20.40
N LEU A 24 1.99 -5.68 21.54
CA LEU A 24 2.69 -4.56 22.17
C LEU A 24 4.14 -4.91 22.51
N LYS A 25 4.37 -6.10 23.08
CA LYS A 25 5.73 -6.58 23.38
C LYS A 25 6.59 -6.66 22.12
N ARG A 26 6.06 -7.23 21.03
CA ARG A 26 6.74 -7.28 19.73
C ARG A 26 7.03 -5.88 19.18
N LEU A 27 6.06 -4.97 19.20
CA LEU A 27 6.24 -3.61 18.68
C LEU A 27 7.30 -2.84 19.46
N LYS A 28 7.33 -2.95 20.80
CA LYS A 28 8.39 -2.36 21.64
C LYS A 28 9.78 -2.93 21.31
N HIS A 29 9.86 -4.22 20.99
CA HIS A 29 11.13 -4.84 20.60
C HIS A 29 11.59 -4.32 19.23
N LEU A 30 10.71 -4.32 18.23
CA LEU A 30 10.98 -3.79 16.90
C LEU A 30 11.41 -2.32 16.94
N GLU A 31 10.75 -1.50 17.75
CA GLU A 31 11.12 -0.09 17.92
C GLU A 31 12.56 0.07 18.46
N LYS A 32 12.97 -0.78 19.41
CA LYS A 32 14.36 -0.78 19.92
C LYS A 32 15.35 -1.17 18.83
N GLU A 33 15.05 -2.21 18.05
CA GLU A 33 15.91 -2.66 16.95
C GLU A 33 16.08 -1.59 15.87
N LEU A 34 14.99 -0.92 15.48
CA LEU A 34 15.03 0.19 14.51
C LEU A 34 15.89 1.34 15.02
N LYS A 35 15.71 1.76 16.29
CA LYS A 35 16.56 2.81 16.90
C LYS A 35 18.04 2.45 16.94
N LEU A 36 18.39 1.18 17.09
CA LEU A 36 19.78 0.71 17.03
C LEU A 36 20.32 0.80 15.60
N LYS A 37 19.57 0.31 14.61
CA LYS A 37 19.94 0.38 13.19
C LYS A 37 20.13 1.82 12.72
N ASP A 38 19.22 2.71 13.09
CA ASP A 38 19.29 4.12 12.73
C ASP A 38 20.56 4.79 13.27
N LYS A 39 20.94 4.50 14.54
CA LYS A 39 22.18 5.03 15.12
C LYS A 39 23.43 4.59 14.36
N SER A 40 23.45 3.37 13.84
CA SER A 40 24.56 2.83 13.03
C SER A 40 24.62 3.41 11.62
N GLN A 41 23.49 3.84 11.04
CA GLN A 41 23.41 4.38 9.67
C GLN A 41 23.66 5.90 9.56
N LYS A 42 23.81 6.63 10.68
CA LYS A 42 24.07 8.09 10.71
C LYS A 42 25.38 8.54 10.05
N GLY A 43 26.23 7.62 9.59
CA GLY A 43 27.49 7.93 8.89
C GLY A 43 27.38 8.05 7.36
N ALA A 44 26.24 7.70 6.75
CA ALA A 44 26.07 7.72 5.29
C ALA A 44 24.83 8.54 4.90
N TYR A 45 24.92 9.87 5.04
CA TYR A 45 23.94 10.76 4.44
C TYR A 45 24.22 10.87 2.94
N ALA A 46 23.58 10.03 2.14
CA ALA A 46 23.40 10.34 0.73
C ALA A 46 22.41 11.52 0.62
N PRO A 47 22.70 12.54 -0.21
CA PRO A 47 21.88 13.75 -0.34
C PRO A 47 20.59 13.53 -1.12
N SER A 48 20.30 12.30 -1.55
CA SER A 48 19.07 12.03 -2.27
C SER A 48 17.92 11.98 -1.26
N VAL A 49 17.02 12.94 -1.38
CA VAL A 49 15.68 12.97 -0.79
C VAL A 49 14.83 11.85 -1.45
N MET A 50 15.40 10.66 -1.61
CA MET A 50 14.70 9.49 -2.12
C MET A 50 13.79 9.01 -1.02
N LEU A 51 12.55 9.51 -1.10
CA LEU A 51 11.34 8.90 -0.58
C LEU A 51 11.40 8.62 0.92
N ALA A 52 10.88 9.56 1.71
CA ALA A 52 10.40 9.29 3.06
C ALA A 52 9.13 8.39 3.05
N THR A 53 9.14 7.33 2.24
CA THR A 53 8.15 6.26 2.34
C THR A 53 8.71 5.31 3.39
N LEU A 54 8.23 5.44 4.63
CA LEU A 54 8.52 4.45 5.66
C LEU A 54 7.83 3.13 5.26
N SER A 55 8.47 2.35 4.39
CA SER A 55 8.15 0.95 4.15
C SER A 55 8.72 0.14 5.32
N GLY A 56 8.14 0.31 6.50
CA GLY A 56 8.51 -0.48 7.68
C GLY A 56 8.26 -1.97 7.42
N PRO A 57 9.12 -2.88 7.91
CA PRO A 57 8.90 -4.31 7.75
C PRO A 57 7.57 -4.72 8.39
N ILE A 58 6.69 -5.35 7.60
CA ILE A 58 5.39 -5.85 8.07
C ILE A 58 5.63 -7.16 8.84
N GLY A 59 5.70 -7.09 10.16
CA GLY A 59 5.90 -8.25 11.03
C GLY A 59 4.60 -8.93 11.48
N LYS A 60 4.64 -10.26 11.68
CA LYS A 60 3.55 -11.06 12.29
C LYS A 60 3.84 -11.30 13.78
N THR A 61 2.81 -11.35 14.63
CA THR A 61 2.96 -11.62 16.08
C THR A 61 2.78 -13.10 16.42
N PHE A 62 1.83 -13.75 15.76
CA PHE A 62 1.42 -15.14 16.04
C PHE A 62 1.82 -16.10 14.92
N ALA A 63 2.89 -15.80 14.17
CA ALA A 63 3.42 -16.77 13.22
C ALA A 63 3.97 -17.97 13.99
N SER A 64 3.66 -19.19 13.53
CA SER A 64 4.30 -20.40 14.02
C SER A 64 5.82 -20.26 13.87
N LYS A 65 6.58 -20.74 14.86
CA LYS A 65 8.05 -20.73 14.83
C LYS A 65 8.63 -21.69 13.80
N GLU A 66 7.83 -22.59 13.25
CA GLU A 66 8.28 -23.52 12.22
C GLU A 66 8.21 -22.84 10.86
N PRO A 67 9.34 -22.70 10.15
CA PRO A 67 9.28 -22.49 8.72
C PRO A 67 8.60 -23.74 8.15
N ASP A 68 7.47 -23.57 7.46
CA ASP A 68 7.00 -24.60 6.54
C ASP A 68 8.06 -24.70 5.43
N GLU A 69 9.08 -25.53 5.66
CA GLU A 69 10.14 -25.87 4.72
C GLU A 69 9.50 -26.42 3.44
N GLY A 70 9.23 -25.55 2.47
CA GLY A 70 8.90 -25.93 1.09
C GLY A 70 7.49 -25.63 0.59
N LEU A 71 6.62 -24.98 1.36
CA LEU A 71 5.34 -24.48 0.84
C LEU A 71 5.39 -22.97 0.67
N ASP A 72 5.85 -22.52 -0.50
CA ASP A 72 5.47 -21.20 -1.00
C ASP A 72 3.93 -21.18 -1.16
N PRO A 73 3.19 -20.33 -0.42
CA PRO A 73 1.72 -20.28 -0.46
C PRO A 73 1.16 -19.93 -1.85
N PHE A 74 2.01 -19.47 -2.78
CA PHE A 74 1.65 -19.16 -4.16
C PHE A 74 2.19 -20.18 -5.18
N SER A 75 3.01 -21.16 -4.77
CA SER A 75 3.52 -22.18 -5.67
C SER A 75 2.52 -23.34 -5.79
N SER A 76 1.72 -23.32 -6.85
CA SER A 76 0.86 -24.46 -7.20
C SER A 76 1.70 -25.61 -7.79
N LYS A 77 2.30 -26.45 -6.95
CA LYS A 77 2.79 -27.76 -7.40
C LYS A 77 1.57 -28.68 -7.63
N PHE A 78 1.01 -28.62 -8.84
CA PHE A 78 -0.18 -29.36 -9.28
C PHE A 78 0.05 -30.89 -9.41
N SER A 79 1.24 -31.40 -9.08
CA SER A 79 1.69 -32.74 -9.47
C SER A 79 1.55 -33.85 -8.42
N SER A 80 1.05 -33.58 -7.22
CA SER A 80 0.73 -34.66 -6.26
C SER A 80 -0.57 -34.35 -5.51
N VAL A 81 -1.70 -34.58 -6.18
CA VAL A 81 -3.01 -34.66 -5.54
C VAL A 81 -3.02 -35.90 -4.64
N PRO A 82 -3.00 -35.78 -3.29
CA PRO A 82 -3.24 -36.90 -2.41
C PRO A 82 -4.72 -37.29 -2.54
N LYS A 83 -5.02 -38.59 -2.63
CA LYS A 83 -6.37 -39.12 -2.88
C LYS A 83 -7.39 -38.86 -1.76
N ASP A 84 -6.99 -38.21 -0.66
CA ASP A 84 -7.91 -37.68 0.34
C ASP A 84 -8.35 -36.26 -0.04
N SER A 85 -9.41 -36.23 -0.84
CA SER A 85 -10.33 -35.11 -0.98
C SER A 85 -10.58 -34.42 0.37
N GLN A 86 -10.47 -33.08 0.42
CA GLN A 86 -10.87 -32.15 1.50
C GLN A 86 -9.78 -31.46 2.35
N LYS A 87 -8.49 -31.47 1.96
CA LYS A 87 -7.62 -30.37 2.43
C LYS A 87 -7.94 -29.11 1.62
N ALA A 88 -8.94 -28.36 2.11
CA ALA A 88 -9.26 -27.03 1.59
C ALA A 88 -7.99 -26.17 1.60
N TYR A 89 -7.45 -25.88 0.42
CA TYR A 89 -6.43 -24.87 0.23
C TYR A 89 -7.10 -23.52 0.54
N GLY A 90 -6.86 -22.99 1.73
CA GLY A 90 -7.49 -21.76 2.20
C GLY A 90 -7.62 -21.67 3.71
N ILE A 91 -7.95 -20.48 4.19
CA ILE A 91 -8.23 -20.24 5.61
C ILE A 91 -9.61 -20.83 5.93
N LYS A 92 -9.66 -21.81 6.84
CA LYS A 92 -10.94 -22.33 7.36
C LYS A 92 -11.52 -21.35 8.36
N GLU A 93 -12.68 -20.77 8.06
CA GLU A 93 -13.38 -19.84 8.95
C GLU A 93 -13.74 -20.47 10.30
N SER A 94 -13.97 -21.79 10.31
CA SER A 94 -14.30 -22.58 11.50
C SER A 94 -13.14 -22.82 12.46
N LYS A 95 -11.89 -22.43 12.12
CA LYS A 95 -10.75 -22.56 13.03
C LYS A 95 -10.92 -21.59 14.21
N GLU A 96 -10.62 -22.03 15.42
CA GLU A 96 -10.78 -21.26 16.68
C GLU A 96 -10.26 -19.81 16.60
N ASP A 97 -9.13 -19.61 15.91
CA ASP A 97 -8.51 -18.29 15.71
C ASP A 97 -9.39 -17.28 14.94
N TYR A 98 -10.25 -17.80 14.05
CA TYR A 98 -11.05 -17.03 13.10
C TYR A 98 -12.56 -17.05 13.41
N VAL A 99 -13.05 -18.00 14.22
CA VAL A 99 -14.47 -18.11 14.62
C VAL A 99 -15.01 -16.80 15.21
N HIS A 100 -14.21 -16.10 16.01
CA HIS A 100 -14.57 -14.79 16.57
C HIS A 100 -13.80 -13.62 15.93
N GLY A 101 -13.14 -13.90 14.80
CA GLY A 101 -12.42 -12.91 14.01
C GLY A 101 -13.37 -12.00 13.23
N LYS A 102 -12.77 -11.05 12.54
CA LYS A 102 -13.45 -10.21 11.53
C LYS A 102 -12.77 -10.44 10.19
N TRP A 103 -13.40 -9.97 9.12
CA TRP A 103 -12.90 -10.10 7.77
C TRP A 103 -12.82 -8.73 7.13
N CYS A 104 -11.68 -8.45 6.50
CA CYS A 104 -11.53 -7.31 5.63
C CYS A 104 -11.80 -7.80 4.21
N TYR A 105 -12.81 -7.23 3.57
CA TYR A 105 -13.18 -7.57 2.21
C TYR A 105 -12.64 -6.49 1.29
N ASP A 106 -11.73 -6.86 0.41
CA ASP A 106 -11.20 -5.99 -0.62
C ASP A 106 -12.20 -5.91 -1.77
N THR A 107 -12.75 -4.71 -1.95
CA THR A 107 -13.68 -4.43 -3.03
C THR A 107 -12.91 -4.14 -4.31
N PRO A 108 -13.40 -4.56 -5.48
CA PRO A 108 -12.77 -4.19 -6.73
C PRO A 108 -12.70 -2.65 -6.84
N GLY A 109 -11.59 -2.15 -7.37
CA GLY A 109 -11.42 -0.72 -7.62
C GLY A 109 -12.53 -0.19 -8.53
N THR A 110 -13.05 1.00 -8.20
CA THR A 110 -14.01 1.70 -9.05
C THR A 110 -13.26 2.52 -10.09
N VAL A 111 -13.54 2.29 -11.37
CA VAL A 111 -13.04 3.13 -12.47
C VAL A 111 -14.07 4.23 -12.72
N GLN A 112 -13.69 5.47 -12.45
CA GLN A 112 -14.53 6.63 -12.79
C GLN A 112 -14.27 7.02 -14.25
N PRO A 113 -15.32 7.11 -15.11
CA PRO A 113 -15.15 7.40 -16.53
C PRO A 113 -14.46 8.75 -16.77
N ASP A 114 -14.77 9.76 -15.94
CA ASP A 114 -14.28 11.13 -16.09
C ASP A 114 -12.86 11.36 -15.53
N GLN A 115 -12.14 10.31 -15.16
CA GLN A 115 -10.74 10.44 -14.73
C GLN A 115 -9.85 10.87 -15.89
N MET A 116 -9.09 11.94 -15.71
CA MET A 116 -8.06 12.42 -16.64
C MET A 116 -7.07 11.33 -17.08
N ILE A 117 -6.79 10.37 -16.20
CA ILE A 117 -5.89 9.24 -16.48
C ILE A 117 -6.36 8.41 -17.68
N ASN A 118 -7.67 8.32 -17.90
CA ASN A 118 -8.25 7.56 -19.02
C ASN A 118 -8.02 8.23 -20.38
N LEU A 119 -7.64 9.51 -20.40
CA LEU A 119 -7.33 10.27 -21.61
C LEU A 119 -5.87 10.11 -22.06
N LEU A 120 -5.02 9.51 -21.21
CA LEU A 120 -3.58 9.41 -21.43
C LEU A 120 -3.19 8.01 -21.91
N THR A 121 -2.24 7.96 -22.83
CA THR A 121 -1.53 6.71 -23.15
C THR A 121 -0.66 6.28 -21.97
N HIS A 122 -0.24 5.01 -21.96
CA HIS A 122 0.65 4.51 -20.91
C HIS A 122 1.97 5.31 -20.84
N GLU A 123 2.53 5.67 -21.98
CA GLU A 123 3.77 6.46 -22.05
C GLU A 123 3.60 7.87 -21.49
N GLU A 124 2.47 8.52 -21.76
CA GLU A 124 2.14 9.84 -21.20
C GLU A 124 1.87 9.77 -19.70
N LEU A 125 1.14 8.74 -19.25
CA LEU A 125 0.87 8.52 -17.83
C LEU A 125 2.17 8.38 -17.03
N MET A 126 3.15 7.64 -17.57
CA MET A 126 4.46 7.46 -16.93
C MET A 126 5.30 8.75 -16.84
N LYS A 127 4.95 9.79 -17.62
CA LYS A 127 5.54 11.13 -17.55
C LYS A 127 4.79 12.06 -16.58
N VAL A 128 3.48 11.87 -16.43
CA VAL A 128 2.61 12.71 -15.59
C VAL A 128 2.62 12.26 -14.13
N LEU A 129 2.75 10.96 -13.87
CA LEU A 129 2.78 10.44 -12.50
C LEU A 129 4.08 10.86 -11.79
N PRO A 130 3.98 11.54 -10.63
CA PRO A 130 5.15 11.97 -9.88
C PRO A 130 5.93 10.75 -9.36
N ARG A 131 7.21 10.65 -9.73
CA ARG A 131 8.14 9.62 -9.23
C ARG A 131 8.96 10.10 -8.02
N GLU A 132 9.01 11.41 -7.85
CA GLU A 132 9.74 12.09 -6.79
C GLU A 132 8.78 13.03 -6.05
N LEU A 133 9.22 13.53 -4.90
CA LEU A 133 8.42 14.46 -4.10
C LEU A 133 8.15 15.73 -4.92
N ILE A 134 6.87 16.09 -5.06
CA ILE A 134 6.47 17.29 -5.78
C ILE A 134 7.02 18.51 -5.03
N GLN A 135 7.94 19.22 -5.69
CA GLN A 135 8.46 20.48 -5.17
C GLN A 135 7.49 21.62 -5.48
N PRO A 136 7.14 22.46 -4.50
CA PRO A 136 6.30 23.62 -4.77
C PRO A 136 7.06 24.63 -5.64
N CYS A 137 6.51 24.92 -6.83
CA CYS A 137 7.00 25.95 -7.72
C CYS A 137 6.13 27.21 -7.59
N THR A 138 6.75 28.36 -7.32
CA THR A 138 6.05 29.65 -7.22
C THR A 138 6.23 30.45 -8.50
N TYR A 139 5.13 30.95 -9.08
CA TYR A 139 5.14 31.80 -10.26
C TYR A 139 4.51 33.16 -9.93
N SER A 140 5.18 34.24 -10.32
CA SER A 140 4.60 35.60 -10.27
C SER A 140 3.89 35.88 -11.59
N MET A 141 2.55 35.98 -11.55
CA MET A 141 1.72 36.17 -12.74
C MET A 141 1.07 37.56 -12.74
N LYS A 142 1.00 38.17 -13.93
CA LYS A 142 0.25 39.41 -14.18
C LYS A 142 -1.11 39.07 -14.79
N THR A 143 -2.06 39.98 -14.61
CA THR A 143 -3.36 39.95 -15.29
C THR A 143 -3.19 39.76 -16.80
N GLY A 144 -3.97 38.86 -17.38
CA GLY A 144 -3.93 38.49 -18.80
C GLY A 144 -2.92 37.38 -19.15
N LEU A 145 -2.17 36.84 -18.18
CA LEU A 145 -1.24 35.73 -18.44
C LEU A 145 -1.88 34.36 -18.26
N THR A 146 -1.41 33.41 -19.05
CA THR A 146 -1.81 32.00 -19.03
C THR A 146 -0.64 31.12 -18.62
N LEU A 147 -0.89 30.17 -17.74
CA LEU A 147 0.01 29.08 -17.40
C LEU A 147 -0.53 27.77 -17.99
N PHE A 148 0.29 27.10 -18.80
CA PHE A 148 -0.01 25.76 -19.30
C PHE A 148 0.68 24.71 -18.43
N VAL A 149 -0.08 23.69 -18.04
CA VAL A 149 0.44 22.51 -17.32
C VAL A 149 0.61 21.39 -18.35
N GLY A 150 1.75 21.41 -19.04
CA GLY A 150 1.98 20.57 -20.21
C GLY A 150 0.87 20.79 -21.26
N GLY A 151 0.32 19.69 -21.79
CA GLY A 151 -0.87 19.71 -22.65
C GLY A 151 -2.18 19.38 -21.92
N LEU A 152 -2.19 19.35 -20.58
CA LEU A 152 -3.29 18.76 -19.80
C LEU A 152 -4.25 19.79 -19.22
N ALA A 153 -3.72 20.93 -18.78
CA ALA A 153 -4.51 21.97 -18.16
C ALA A 153 -3.99 23.35 -18.54
N ARG A 154 -4.91 24.32 -18.49
CA ARG A 154 -4.67 25.73 -18.76
C ARG A 154 -5.22 26.53 -17.59
N LEU A 155 -4.40 27.42 -17.06
CA LEU A 155 -4.77 28.34 -15.99
C LEU A 155 -4.61 29.77 -16.49
N ASP A 156 -5.71 30.49 -16.63
CA ASP A 156 -5.73 31.88 -17.09
C ASP A 156 -5.93 32.83 -15.89
N LEU A 157 -5.02 33.80 -15.71
CA LEU A 157 -5.19 34.86 -14.73
C LEU A 157 -5.93 36.04 -15.36
N LEU A 158 -7.26 36.05 -15.26
CA LEU A 158 -8.10 37.05 -15.91
C LEU A 158 -8.02 38.44 -15.26
N TYR A 159 -8.01 38.49 -13.93
CA TYR A 159 -7.95 39.71 -13.14
C TYR A 159 -7.14 39.46 -11.87
N SER A 160 -6.24 40.37 -11.54
CA SER A 160 -5.53 40.41 -10.26
C SER A 160 -5.68 41.79 -9.65
N CYS A 161 -6.24 41.87 -8.44
CA CYS A 161 -6.22 43.09 -7.66
C CYS A 161 -4.78 43.28 -7.16
N ARG A 162 -4.08 44.25 -7.73
CA ARG A 162 -2.82 44.73 -7.19
C ARG A 162 -3.13 45.35 -5.83
N ALA A 163 -2.73 44.70 -4.73
CA ALA A 163 -2.54 45.40 -3.48
C ALA A 163 -1.40 46.38 -3.72
N VAL A 164 -1.75 47.66 -3.85
CA VAL A 164 -0.81 48.79 -3.83
C VAL A 164 -0.30 48.94 -2.42
#